data_AF-A0A455UCQ8-F1
#
_entry.id   AF-A0A455UCQ8-F1
#
_cell.length_a   1.000
_cell.length_b   1.000
_cell.length_c   1.000
_cell.angle_alpha   90.00
_cell.angle_beta   90.00
_cell.angle_gamma   90.00
#
_symmetry.space_group_name_H-M   'P 1'
#
loop_
_entity.id
_entity.type
_entity.pdbx_description
1 polymer ?
#
loop_
_entity_poly.entity_id
_entity_poly.type
_entity_poly.pdbx_seq_one_letter_code
_entity_poly.pdbx_strand_id
1 'polypeptide(L)'
;MLGAVAGVALTFIAGEMLFKTLEMPVIGLLVLAIIIVGLVARVSMPFKLPTSLFAIIVGTAMAYLIGDAGTERFSDAFTHLGFYPLLPNLAWFEGLGLLLTSMLAVLTVVLPITLYNAIETMNNVEAMEAAGDKYDVRECQAVDGAGTMIGALFGGVFPTTVYIATVGAKWMGAGRGYSLLNGAVYALATMFGLIAALAAIIPVSVVAPILVFVGMSMIATAFQANDTRYYPAVALAMLPYFANYVMTRFSRGAGEVVTDISSAIVVMGQGAMFMAILLGAMTVSVIDHQFRRAAAFAAIAAGFSFVGLMHAPELSLNAAPEFVMGYLGMALLFIYFSFQEAGRLR
;
A
#
# COMPACT_ATOMS: atom_id res chain seq x y z
N MET A 1 -1.64 11.79 6.11
CA MET A 1 -0.96 11.08 5.00
C MET A 1 -0.06 9.97 5.54
N LEU A 2 1.03 10.27 6.27
CA LEU A 2 1.95 9.24 6.81
C LEU A 2 1.30 8.13 7.67
N GLY A 3 0.25 8.44 8.44
CA GLY A 3 -0.49 7.40 9.19
C GLY A 3 -1.25 6.41 8.30
N ALA A 4 -1.77 6.86 7.15
CA ALA A 4 -2.40 6.00 6.15
C ALA A 4 -1.35 5.05 5.53
N VAL A 5 -0.18 5.60 5.17
CA VAL A 5 0.98 4.83 4.71
C VAL A 5 1.40 3.77 5.73
N ALA A 6 1.50 4.13 7.01
CA ALA A 6 1.83 3.19 8.08
C ALA A 6 0.77 2.09 8.23
N GLY A 7 -0.50 2.41 7.99
CA GLY A 7 -1.60 1.45 7.98
C GLY A 7 -1.42 0.38 6.91
N VAL A 8 -1.18 0.80 5.65
CA VAL A 8 -0.87 -0.11 4.53
C VAL A 8 0.38 -0.94 4.83
N ALA A 9 1.42 -0.28 5.33
CA ALA A 9 2.68 -0.91 5.68
C ALA A 9 2.50 -2.00 6.74
N LEU A 10 1.68 -1.75 7.76
CA LEU A 10 1.40 -2.72 8.82
C LEU A 10 0.66 -3.94 8.30
N THR A 11 -0.35 -3.75 7.46
CA THR A 11 -1.26 -4.83 7.10
C THR A 11 -0.78 -5.63 5.89
N PHE A 12 -0.70 -4.99 4.72
CA PHE A 12 -0.46 -5.64 3.44
C PHE A 12 1.02 -5.89 3.14
N ILE A 13 1.93 -5.15 3.81
CA ILE A 13 3.37 -5.30 3.60
C ILE A 13 3.99 -6.10 4.74
N ALA A 14 4.10 -5.54 5.95
CA ALA A 14 4.77 -6.20 7.06
C ALA A 14 3.97 -7.40 7.59
N GLY A 15 2.69 -7.21 7.92
CA GLY A 15 1.86 -8.24 8.53
C GLY A 15 1.68 -9.45 7.63
N GLU A 16 1.17 -9.23 6.41
CA GLU A 16 0.94 -10.30 5.45
C GLU A 16 2.22 -11.06 5.08
N MET A 17 3.32 -10.35 4.85
CA MET A 17 4.58 -11.00 4.52
C MET A 17 5.18 -11.74 5.72
N LEU A 18 4.92 -11.29 6.95
CA LEU A 18 5.28 -12.07 8.12
C LEU A 18 4.46 -13.37 8.20
N PHE A 19 3.17 -13.35 7.88
CA PHE A 19 2.38 -14.59 7.79
C PHE A 19 2.95 -15.53 6.73
N LYS A 20 3.27 -15.03 5.53
CA LYS A 20 3.92 -15.80 4.46
C LYS A 20 5.29 -16.35 4.84
N THR A 21 6.06 -15.59 5.60
CA THR A 21 7.34 -16.06 6.16
C THR A 21 7.12 -17.30 7.03
N LEU A 22 6.08 -17.28 7.87
CA LEU A 22 5.79 -18.35 8.82
C LEU A 22 5.02 -19.55 8.21
N GLU A 23 4.64 -19.52 6.94
CA GLU A 23 4.13 -20.70 6.22
C GLU A 23 5.21 -21.80 6.06
N MET A 24 6.49 -21.42 6.07
CA MET A 24 7.63 -22.33 6.13
C MET A 24 8.53 -21.97 7.32
N PRO A 25 8.14 -22.30 8.57
CA PRO A 25 8.72 -21.70 9.78
C PRO A 25 10.24 -21.80 9.88
N VAL A 26 10.83 -22.96 9.56
CA VAL A 26 12.28 -23.18 9.70
C VAL A 26 13.06 -22.24 8.77
N ILE A 27 12.66 -22.18 7.50
CA ILE A 27 13.33 -21.37 6.47
C ILE A 27 12.99 -19.89 6.68
N GLY A 28 11.73 -19.58 6.93
CA GLY A 28 11.25 -18.23 7.14
C GLY A 28 11.90 -17.57 8.35
N LEU A 29 12.00 -18.24 9.49
CA LEU A 29 12.67 -17.70 10.69
C LEU A 29 14.17 -17.51 10.47
N LEU A 30 14.83 -18.42 9.74
CA LEU A 30 16.24 -18.29 9.39
C LEU A 30 16.48 -17.05 8.52
N VAL A 31 15.71 -16.89 7.45
CA VAL A 31 15.79 -15.75 6.54
C VAL A 31 15.44 -14.46 7.29
N LEU A 32 14.40 -14.48 8.13
CA LEU A 32 14.04 -13.35 8.97
C LEU A 32 15.16 -12.94 9.93
N ALA A 33 15.85 -13.89 10.55
CA ALA A 33 17.01 -13.61 11.38
C ALA A 33 18.15 -12.95 10.58
N ILE A 34 18.43 -13.43 9.36
CA ILE A 34 19.40 -12.81 8.45
C ILE A 34 19.01 -11.37 8.13
N ILE A 35 17.73 -11.11 7.85
CA ILE A 35 17.23 -9.77 7.55
C ILE A 35 17.32 -8.84 8.77
N ILE A 36 16.98 -9.32 9.96
CA ILE A 36 17.13 -8.53 11.21
C ILE A 36 18.59 -8.18 11.43
N VAL A 37 19.51 -9.14 11.33
CA VAL A 37 20.95 -8.89 11.53
C VAL A 37 21.50 -7.94 10.46
N GLY A 38 21.16 -8.18 9.19
CA GLY A 38 21.81 -7.48 8.09
C GLY A 38 21.17 -6.18 7.65
N LEU A 39 19.85 -6.03 7.76
CA LEU A 39 19.14 -4.80 7.35
C LEU A 39 18.75 -3.94 8.55
N VAL A 40 18.31 -4.54 9.66
CA VAL A 40 17.93 -3.78 10.87
C VAL A 40 19.17 -3.39 11.67
N ALA A 41 20.01 -4.36 12.05
CA ALA A 41 21.25 -4.10 12.80
C ALA A 41 22.42 -3.64 11.90
N ARG A 42 22.24 -3.63 10.57
CA ARG A 42 23.24 -3.20 9.57
C ARG A 42 24.59 -3.95 9.67
N VAL A 43 24.55 -5.21 10.07
CA VAL A 43 25.74 -6.06 10.14
C VAL A 43 26.04 -6.64 8.75
N SER A 44 27.30 -6.56 8.32
CA SER A 44 27.71 -7.10 7.02
C SER A 44 27.58 -8.63 6.96
N MET A 45 27.00 -9.15 5.89
CA MET A 45 26.95 -10.59 5.65
C MET A 45 28.33 -11.17 5.31
N PRO A 46 28.52 -12.50 5.45
CA PRO A 46 29.71 -13.18 4.94
C PRO A 46 30.00 -12.80 3.49
N PHE A 47 31.30 -12.68 3.16
CA PHE A 47 31.79 -12.30 1.82
C PHE A 47 31.33 -10.92 1.33
N LYS A 48 30.81 -10.05 2.21
CA LYS A 48 30.28 -8.72 1.87
C LYS A 48 29.15 -8.77 0.84
N LEU A 49 28.40 -9.88 0.80
CA LEU A 49 27.21 -9.98 -0.04
C LEU A 49 26.10 -9.04 0.46
N PRO A 50 25.27 -8.47 -0.43
CA PRO A 50 24.06 -7.76 -0.02
C PRO A 50 23.16 -8.67 0.82
N THR A 51 22.63 -8.15 1.93
CA THR A 51 21.85 -8.94 2.89
C THR A 51 20.67 -9.65 2.22
N SER A 52 19.89 -8.95 1.39
CA SER A 52 18.75 -9.54 0.69
C SER A 52 19.18 -10.66 -0.26
N LEU A 53 20.31 -10.51 -0.97
CA LEU A 53 20.83 -11.55 -1.87
C LEU A 53 21.30 -12.77 -1.07
N PHE A 54 22.04 -12.56 0.02
CA PHE A 54 22.48 -13.63 0.90
C PHE A 54 21.30 -14.40 1.49
N ALA A 55 20.28 -13.69 1.97
CA ALA A 55 19.05 -14.25 2.51
C ALA A 55 18.31 -15.11 1.46
N ILE A 56 18.19 -14.63 0.23
CA ILE A 56 17.57 -15.37 -0.88
C ILE A 56 18.35 -16.64 -1.20
N ILE A 57 19.69 -16.56 -1.33
CA ILE A 57 20.52 -17.72 -1.67
C ILE A 57 20.40 -18.79 -0.58
N VAL A 58 20.60 -18.41 0.69
CA VAL A 58 20.56 -19.35 1.81
C VAL A 58 19.17 -19.92 2.00
N GLY A 59 18.14 -19.08 1.97
CA GLY A 59 16.75 -19.50 2.15
C GLY A 59 16.27 -20.44 1.04
N THR A 60 16.61 -20.14 -0.21
CA THR A 60 16.24 -20.98 -1.36
C THR A 60 16.98 -22.30 -1.30
N ALA A 61 18.30 -22.30 -1.03
CA ALA A 61 19.07 -23.53 -0.89
C ALA A 61 18.49 -24.43 0.22
N MET A 62 18.19 -23.86 1.39
CA MET A 62 17.57 -24.59 2.50
C MET A 62 16.18 -25.15 2.14
N ALA A 63 15.37 -24.40 1.41
CA ALA A 63 14.05 -24.85 0.98
C ALA A 63 14.10 -26.09 0.09
N TYR A 64 15.10 -26.20 -0.78
CA TYR A 64 15.31 -27.39 -1.61
C TYR A 64 15.99 -28.53 -0.86
N LEU A 65 16.92 -28.24 0.06
CA LEU A 65 17.61 -29.26 0.86
C LEU A 65 16.68 -29.99 1.84
N ILE A 66 15.72 -29.27 2.42
CA ILE A 66 14.70 -29.83 3.33
C ILE A 66 13.63 -30.59 2.54
N GLY A 67 13.45 -30.29 1.25
CA GLY A 67 12.46 -30.91 0.38
C GLY A 67 11.13 -30.15 0.27
N ASP A 68 10.96 -29.03 0.99
CA ASP A 68 9.71 -28.27 1.03
C ASP A 68 9.38 -27.54 -0.28
N ALA A 69 10.37 -27.29 -1.14
CA ALA A 69 10.17 -26.57 -2.40
C ALA A 69 9.72 -27.46 -3.58
N GLY A 70 9.88 -28.79 -3.51
CA GLY A 70 9.57 -29.73 -4.60
C GLY A 70 10.50 -29.56 -5.82
N THR A 71 11.08 -30.66 -6.31
CA THR A 71 12.05 -30.62 -7.42
C THR A 71 11.43 -30.25 -8.78
N GLU A 72 10.12 -30.41 -8.94
CA GLU A 72 9.37 -30.10 -10.17
C GLU A 72 9.38 -28.60 -10.52
N ARG A 73 9.56 -27.74 -9.50
CA ARG A 73 9.63 -26.28 -9.70
C ARG A 73 10.82 -25.85 -10.57
N PHE A 74 11.89 -26.63 -10.61
CA PHE A 74 13.05 -26.33 -11.44
C PHE A 74 12.74 -26.55 -12.92
N SER A 75 12.08 -27.65 -13.29
CA SER A 75 11.70 -27.88 -14.70
C SER A 75 10.69 -26.85 -15.19
N ASP A 76 9.73 -26.49 -14.34
CA ASP A 76 8.71 -25.50 -14.68
C ASP A 76 9.32 -24.10 -14.90
N ALA A 77 10.31 -23.71 -14.10
CA ALA A 77 10.98 -22.42 -14.24
C ALA A 77 11.59 -22.19 -15.63
N PHE A 78 12.16 -23.23 -16.24
CA PHE A 78 12.75 -23.13 -17.58
C PHE A 78 11.69 -22.98 -18.68
N THR A 79 10.44 -23.38 -18.44
CA THR A 79 9.34 -23.21 -19.41
C THR A 79 8.94 -21.74 -19.59
N HIS A 80 9.23 -20.91 -18.59
CA HIS A 80 8.96 -19.48 -18.62
C HIS A 80 10.05 -18.67 -19.32
N LEU A 81 11.24 -19.25 -19.57
CA LEU A 81 12.32 -18.56 -20.27
C LEU A 81 12.04 -18.50 -21.77
N GLY A 82 12.09 -17.30 -22.31
CA GLY A 82 11.80 -17.05 -23.72
C GLY A 82 12.03 -15.59 -24.07
N PHE A 83 11.86 -15.22 -25.33
CA PHE A 83 11.91 -13.82 -25.73
C PHE A 83 10.49 -13.28 -25.93
N TYR A 84 10.09 -12.38 -25.04
CA TYR A 84 8.79 -11.71 -24.99
C TYR A 84 8.99 -10.22 -25.29
N PRO A 85 9.09 -9.82 -26.57
CA PRO A 85 9.29 -8.41 -26.91
C PRO A 85 8.13 -7.56 -26.41
N LEU A 86 8.43 -6.34 -25.95
CA LEU A 86 7.44 -5.33 -25.59
C LEU A 86 6.79 -4.80 -26.87
N LEU A 87 5.74 -5.46 -27.33
CA LEU A 87 4.99 -5.07 -28.51
C LEU A 87 3.71 -4.35 -28.11
N PRO A 88 3.39 -3.19 -28.73
CA PRO A 88 2.12 -2.55 -28.50
C PRO A 88 0.99 -3.45 -29.02
N ASN A 89 -0.16 -3.41 -28.37
CA ASN A 89 -1.37 -4.11 -28.82
C ASN A 89 -2.55 -3.14 -28.91
N LEU A 90 -3.66 -3.62 -29.47
CA LEU A 90 -4.89 -2.85 -29.66
C LEU A 90 -5.96 -3.15 -28.60
N ALA A 91 -5.62 -3.90 -27.54
CA ALA A 91 -6.57 -4.28 -26.51
C ALA A 91 -7.14 -3.06 -25.78
N TRP A 92 -6.35 -1.99 -25.62
CA TRP A 92 -6.82 -0.73 -25.06
C TRP A 92 -7.91 -0.06 -25.92
N PHE A 93 -7.82 -0.19 -27.25
CA PHE A 93 -8.77 0.42 -28.18
C PHE A 93 -10.11 -0.35 -28.18
N GLU A 94 -10.03 -1.68 -28.18
CA GLU A 94 -11.21 -2.54 -27.99
C GLU A 94 -11.87 -2.30 -26.62
N GLY A 95 -11.05 -2.19 -25.56
CA GLY A 95 -11.49 -1.88 -24.21
C GLY A 95 -12.23 -0.54 -24.11
N LEU A 96 -11.78 0.50 -24.81
CA LEU A 96 -12.50 1.78 -24.89
C LEU A 96 -13.87 1.62 -25.58
N GLY A 97 -13.96 0.83 -26.64
CA GLY A 97 -15.24 0.52 -27.29
C GLY A 97 -16.22 -0.18 -26.36
N LEU A 98 -15.75 -1.17 -25.60
CA LEU A 98 -16.55 -1.89 -24.59
C LEU A 98 -16.98 -0.98 -23.44
N LEU A 99 -16.08 -0.14 -22.94
CA LEU A 99 -16.35 0.81 -21.85
C LEU A 99 -17.49 1.79 -22.21
N LEU A 100 -17.57 2.21 -23.48
CA LEU A 100 -18.60 3.13 -23.96
C LEU A 100 -19.91 2.42 -24.39
N THR A 101 -19.95 1.09 -24.33
CA THR A 101 -21.12 0.29 -24.76
C THR A 101 -21.57 -0.67 -23.65
N SER A 102 -21.17 -1.95 -23.73
CA SER A 102 -21.65 -3.03 -22.88
C SER A 102 -21.05 -3.03 -21.46
N MET A 103 -19.95 -2.32 -21.23
CA MET A 103 -19.22 -2.30 -19.97
C MET A 103 -19.20 -0.92 -19.30
N LEU A 104 -20.20 -0.07 -19.57
CA LEU A 104 -20.30 1.25 -18.95
C LEU A 104 -20.27 1.19 -17.41
N ALA A 105 -20.86 0.15 -16.83
CA ALA A 105 -20.85 -0.08 -15.39
C ALA A 105 -19.44 -0.23 -14.79
N VAL A 106 -18.42 -0.60 -15.58
CA VAL A 106 -17.02 -0.69 -15.10
C VAL A 106 -16.49 0.68 -14.65
N LEU A 107 -17.03 1.79 -15.16
CA LEU A 107 -16.68 3.13 -14.70
C LEU A 107 -16.96 3.36 -13.21
N THR A 108 -17.98 2.70 -12.63
CA THR A 108 -18.30 2.85 -11.21
C THR A 108 -17.21 2.27 -10.30
N VAL A 109 -16.39 1.35 -10.82
CA VAL A 109 -15.27 0.72 -10.12
C VAL A 109 -13.94 1.40 -10.49
N VAL A 110 -13.73 1.70 -11.78
CA VAL A 110 -12.47 2.28 -12.27
C VAL A 110 -12.26 3.72 -11.77
N LEU A 111 -13.32 4.53 -11.69
CA LEU A 111 -13.21 5.91 -11.20
C LEU A 111 -12.73 5.98 -9.73
N PRO A 112 -13.33 5.26 -8.76
CA PRO A 112 -12.79 5.18 -7.40
C PRO A 112 -11.36 4.68 -7.32
N ILE A 113 -11.02 3.61 -8.06
CA ILE A 113 -9.65 3.06 -8.07
C ILE A 113 -8.65 4.10 -8.57
N THR A 114 -9.01 4.86 -9.61
CA THR A 114 -8.12 5.89 -10.19
C THR A 114 -7.92 7.05 -9.23
N LEU A 115 -8.98 7.49 -8.54
CA LEU A 115 -8.88 8.51 -7.50
C LEU A 115 -8.04 8.04 -6.31
N TYR A 116 -8.24 6.79 -5.88
CA TYR A 116 -7.45 6.14 -4.84
C TYR A 116 -5.96 6.14 -5.23
N ASN A 117 -5.65 5.72 -6.46
CA ASN A 117 -4.30 5.67 -6.98
C ASN A 117 -3.60 7.05 -7.02
N ALA A 118 -4.33 8.10 -7.41
CA ALA A 118 -3.81 9.46 -7.41
C ALA A 118 -3.44 9.96 -5.99
N ILE A 119 -4.21 9.55 -4.98
CA ILE A 119 -3.94 9.86 -3.57
C ILE A 119 -2.81 9.01 -3.04
N GLU A 120 -2.71 7.76 -3.47
CA GLU A 120 -1.58 6.89 -3.15
C GLU A 120 -0.26 7.51 -3.65
N THR A 121 -0.24 8.03 -4.87
CA THR A 121 0.92 8.76 -5.40
C THR A 121 1.29 9.96 -4.52
N MET A 122 0.33 10.74 -4.02
CA MET A 122 0.60 11.84 -3.07
C MET A 122 1.18 11.34 -1.75
N ASN A 123 0.57 10.31 -1.16
CA ASN A 123 1.05 9.67 0.07
C ASN A 123 2.50 9.17 -0.07
N ASN A 124 2.82 8.58 -1.22
CA ASN A 124 4.12 7.98 -1.47
C ASN A 124 5.19 9.05 -1.70
N VAL A 125 4.85 10.15 -2.36
CA VAL A 125 5.74 11.33 -2.49
C VAL A 125 6.03 11.94 -1.12
N GLU A 126 5.01 12.11 -0.26
CA GLU A 126 5.22 12.62 1.10
C GLU A 126 6.05 11.65 1.97
N ALA A 127 5.87 10.34 1.82
CA ALA A 127 6.70 9.35 2.48
C ALA A 127 8.17 9.44 2.04
N MET A 128 8.44 9.76 0.79
CA MET A 128 9.79 10.01 0.27
C MET A 128 10.38 11.33 0.77
N GLU A 129 9.58 12.39 0.87
CA GLU A 129 10.01 13.66 1.49
C GLU A 129 10.40 13.45 2.95
N ALA A 130 9.61 12.65 3.70
CA ALA A 130 9.94 12.23 5.06
C ALA A 130 11.22 11.38 5.14
N ALA A 131 11.57 10.65 4.08
CA ALA A 131 12.83 9.91 3.94
C ALA A 131 14.00 10.76 3.41
N GLY A 132 13.80 12.06 3.18
CA GLY A 132 14.82 13.02 2.79
C GLY A 132 14.89 13.38 1.29
N ASP A 133 14.01 12.83 0.45
CA ASP A 133 13.97 13.15 -0.98
C ASP A 133 12.70 13.93 -1.35
N LYS A 134 12.87 15.18 -1.77
CA LYS A 134 11.75 16.03 -2.19
C LYS A 134 11.48 15.94 -3.69
N TYR A 135 10.23 15.68 -4.04
CA TYR A 135 9.74 15.65 -5.42
C TYR A 135 8.49 16.54 -5.56
N ASP A 136 8.25 17.08 -6.75
CA ASP A 136 7.02 17.80 -7.03
C ASP A 136 5.85 16.83 -7.21
N VAL A 137 4.81 16.99 -6.39
CA VAL A 137 3.64 16.10 -6.40
C VAL A 137 2.92 16.12 -7.75
N ARG A 138 2.83 17.27 -8.42
CA ARG A 138 2.10 17.41 -9.69
C ARG A 138 2.86 16.71 -10.81
N GLU A 139 4.18 16.87 -10.83
CA GLU A 139 5.06 16.15 -11.76
C GLU A 139 4.94 14.64 -11.56
N CYS A 140 5.04 14.16 -10.30
CA CYS A 140 4.89 12.75 -9.99
C CYS A 140 3.53 12.18 -10.43
N GLN A 141 2.43 12.91 -10.21
CA GLN A 141 1.10 12.51 -10.68
C GLN A 141 1.00 12.46 -12.20
N ALA A 142 1.57 13.44 -12.90
CA ALA A 142 1.55 13.48 -14.36
C ALA A 142 2.33 12.31 -14.96
N VAL A 143 3.53 12.01 -14.41
CA VAL A 143 4.37 10.90 -14.85
C VAL A 143 3.71 9.55 -14.55
N ASP A 144 3.08 9.40 -13.39
CA ASP A 144 2.37 8.17 -13.02
C ASP A 144 1.18 7.89 -13.95
N GLY A 145 0.34 8.89 -14.20
CA GLY A 145 -0.79 8.77 -15.14
C GLY A 145 -0.33 8.50 -16.57
N ALA A 146 0.71 9.19 -17.04
CA ALA A 146 1.31 8.92 -18.35
C ALA A 146 1.91 7.52 -18.43
N GLY A 147 2.59 7.06 -17.38
CA GLY A 147 3.13 5.71 -17.27
C GLY A 147 2.04 4.64 -17.34
N THR A 148 0.91 4.85 -16.66
CA THR A 148 -0.27 3.98 -16.76
C THR A 148 -0.80 3.92 -18.18
N MET A 149 -0.98 5.08 -18.85
CA MET A 149 -1.46 5.12 -20.23
C MET A 149 -0.51 4.42 -21.20
N ILE A 150 0.81 4.66 -21.07
CA ILE A 150 1.82 3.97 -21.88
C ILE A 150 1.77 2.47 -21.61
N GLY A 151 1.71 2.04 -20.34
CA GLY A 151 1.60 0.63 -19.96
C GLY A 151 0.40 -0.06 -20.61
N ALA A 152 -0.76 0.60 -20.67
CA ALA A 152 -1.96 0.08 -21.33
C ALA A 152 -1.75 -0.17 -22.84
N LEU A 153 -0.95 0.66 -23.54
CA LEU A 153 -0.62 0.44 -24.96
C LEU A 153 0.13 -0.88 -25.19
N PHE A 154 0.85 -1.38 -24.18
CA PHE A 154 1.58 -2.64 -24.22
C PHE A 154 0.84 -3.79 -23.50
N GLY A 155 -0.45 -3.61 -23.17
CA GLY A 155 -1.28 -4.64 -22.53
C GLY A 155 -1.27 -4.65 -21.00
N GLY A 156 -0.82 -3.58 -20.36
CA GLY A 156 -0.97 -3.39 -18.92
C GLY A 156 -2.45 -3.35 -18.53
N VAL A 157 -2.84 -4.18 -17.55
CA VAL A 157 -4.24 -4.31 -17.10
C VAL A 157 -4.52 -3.61 -15.76
N PHE A 158 -3.48 -3.10 -15.10
CA PHE A 158 -3.57 -2.43 -13.81
C PHE A 158 -2.95 -1.04 -13.88
N PRO A 159 -3.52 -0.05 -13.15
CA PRO A 159 -2.90 1.26 -13.00
C PRO A 159 -1.56 1.14 -12.25
N THR A 160 -0.64 2.05 -12.56
CA THR A 160 0.64 2.20 -11.84
C THR A 160 0.50 3.23 -10.73
N THR A 161 1.42 3.20 -9.76
CA THR A 161 1.60 4.27 -8.77
C THR A 161 3.09 4.45 -8.46
N VAL A 162 3.44 5.53 -7.77
CA VAL A 162 4.79 5.72 -7.20
C VAL A 162 5.10 4.60 -6.22
N TYR A 163 6.23 3.91 -6.37
CA TYR A 163 6.55 2.74 -5.57
C TYR A 163 6.98 3.09 -4.13
N ILE A 164 6.12 2.81 -3.14
CA ILE A 164 6.38 3.22 -1.76
C ILE A 164 7.47 2.43 -1.03
N ALA A 165 7.70 1.18 -1.41
CA ALA A 165 8.76 0.35 -0.82
C ALA A 165 10.17 0.93 -1.05
N THR A 166 10.30 1.97 -1.87
CA THR A 166 11.50 2.81 -1.99
C THR A 166 11.94 3.40 -0.64
N VAL A 167 11.05 3.59 0.35
CA VAL A 167 11.43 4.02 1.71
C VAL A 167 12.42 3.04 2.36
N GLY A 168 12.19 1.72 2.20
CA GLY A 168 13.12 0.70 2.68
C GLY A 168 14.46 0.74 1.94
N ALA A 169 14.45 1.00 0.63
CA ALA A 169 15.66 1.19 -0.15
C ALA A 169 16.44 2.46 0.28
N LYS A 170 15.75 3.53 0.69
CA LYS A 170 16.39 4.75 1.24
C LYS A 170 17.12 4.48 2.53
N TRP A 171 16.58 3.62 3.41
CA TRP A 171 17.29 3.19 4.62
C TRP A 171 18.61 2.46 4.32
N MET A 172 18.74 1.89 3.12
CA MET A 172 19.97 1.25 2.61
C MET A 172 20.89 2.21 1.81
N GLY A 173 20.55 3.50 1.73
CA GLY A 173 21.36 4.50 1.01
C GLY A 173 21.11 4.54 -0.50
N ALA A 174 19.97 4.04 -0.99
CA ALA A 174 19.64 4.13 -2.41
C ALA A 174 19.50 5.58 -2.88
N GLY A 175 20.08 5.88 -4.04
CA GLY A 175 19.92 7.15 -4.77
C GLY A 175 19.13 6.97 -6.06
N ARG A 176 19.01 8.03 -6.86
CA ARG A 176 18.23 8.03 -8.12
C ARG A 176 18.66 6.96 -9.13
N GLY A 177 19.95 6.63 -9.17
CA GLY A 177 20.48 5.58 -10.04
C GLY A 177 19.87 4.20 -9.77
N TYR A 178 19.49 3.92 -8.51
CA TYR A 178 18.81 2.68 -8.14
C TYR A 178 17.48 2.54 -8.88
N SER A 179 16.66 3.59 -8.93
CA SER A 179 15.35 3.54 -9.60
C SER A 179 15.47 3.34 -11.11
N LEU A 180 16.44 4.01 -11.77
CA LEU A 180 16.70 3.84 -13.20
C LEU A 180 17.20 2.43 -13.53
N LEU A 181 18.15 1.92 -12.75
CA LEU A 181 18.65 0.55 -12.90
C LEU A 181 17.54 -0.47 -12.67
N ASN A 182 16.68 -0.25 -11.67
CA ASN A 182 15.56 -1.14 -11.40
C ASN A 182 14.61 -1.20 -12.62
N GLY A 183 14.25 -0.06 -13.21
CA GLY A 183 13.43 -0.02 -14.43
C GLY A 183 14.07 -0.76 -15.60
N ALA A 184 15.36 -0.55 -15.85
CA ALA A 184 16.08 -1.23 -16.93
C ALA A 184 16.21 -2.75 -16.70
N VAL A 185 16.54 -3.16 -15.47
CA VAL A 185 16.65 -4.58 -15.10
C VAL A 185 15.30 -5.26 -15.21
N TYR A 186 14.22 -4.65 -14.74
CA TYR A 186 12.88 -5.21 -14.87
C TYR A 186 12.45 -5.32 -16.33
N ALA A 187 12.70 -4.31 -17.17
CA ALA A 187 12.38 -4.37 -18.59
C ALA A 187 13.10 -5.53 -19.30
N LEU A 188 14.40 -5.71 -19.04
CA LEU A 188 15.15 -6.84 -19.59
C LEU A 188 14.67 -8.18 -19.01
N ALA A 189 14.49 -8.25 -17.69
CA ALA A 189 14.09 -9.48 -17.02
C ALA A 189 12.71 -9.97 -17.46
N THR A 190 11.74 -9.07 -17.69
CA THR A 190 10.42 -9.44 -18.22
C THR A 190 10.49 -9.86 -19.69
N MET A 191 11.31 -9.19 -20.52
CA MET A 191 11.51 -9.58 -21.92
C MET A 191 12.11 -10.98 -22.07
N PHE A 192 12.85 -11.47 -21.07
CA PHE A 192 13.43 -12.81 -21.09
C PHE A 192 12.66 -13.85 -20.24
N GLY A 193 11.51 -13.46 -19.66
CA GLY A 193 10.74 -14.33 -18.77
C GLY A 193 11.43 -14.66 -17.43
N LEU A 194 12.51 -13.95 -17.10
CA LEU A 194 13.36 -14.22 -15.94
C LEU A 194 12.60 -14.03 -14.61
N ILE A 195 11.68 -13.06 -14.53
CA ILE A 195 10.90 -12.83 -13.31
C ILE A 195 9.99 -14.04 -13.02
N ALA A 196 9.32 -14.58 -14.05
CA ALA A 196 8.46 -15.75 -13.91
C ALA A 196 9.29 -17.00 -13.55
N ALA A 197 10.45 -17.18 -14.19
CA ALA A 197 11.37 -18.27 -13.86
C ALA A 197 11.87 -18.19 -12.41
N LEU A 198 12.29 -16.99 -11.95
CA LEU A 198 12.75 -16.79 -10.57
C LEU A 198 11.60 -16.98 -9.55
N ALA A 199 10.39 -16.53 -9.87
CA ALA A 199 9.22 -16.71 -9.01
C ALA A 199 8.80 -18.18 -8.88
N ALA A 200 9.05 -19.01 -9.90
CA ALA A 200 8.84 -20.45 -9.83
C ALA A 200 9.86 -21.13 -8.90
N ILE A 201 11.11 -20.66 -8.89
CA ILE A 201 12.20 -21.27 -8.10
C ILE A 201 12.19 -20.80 -6.64
N ILE A 202 12.01 -19.51 -6.39
CA ILE A 202 12.20 -18.92 -5.06
C ILE A 202 10.89 -18.97 -4.29
N PRO A 203 10.79 -19.72 -3.17
CA PRO A 203 9.58 -19.75 -2.37
C PRO A 203 9.25 -18.36 -1.81
N VAL A 204 7.96 -18.03 -1.75
CA VAL A 204 7.49 -16.75 -1.21
C VAL A 204 7.99 -16.52 0.22
N SER A 205 8.04 -17.56 1.06
CA SER A 205 8.53 -17.47 2.44
C SER A 205 10.01 -17.05 2.56
N VAL A 206 10.80 -17.16 1.48
CA VAL A 206 12.20 -16.70 1.43
C VAL A 206 12.31 -15.21 1.10
N VAL A 207 11.41 -14.68 0.28
CA VAL A 207 11.44 -13.25 -0.10
C VAL A 207 10.65 -12.40 0.91
N ALA A 208 9.61 -12.98 1.51
CA ALA A 208 8.69 -12.28 2.40
C ALA A 208 9.38 -11.53 3.56
N PRO A 209 10.43 -12.05 4.23
CA PRO A 209 11.15 -11.30 5.27
C PRO A 209 11.76 -9.98 4.80
N ILE A 210 12.17 -9.87 3.54
CA ILE A 210 12.69 -8.62 2.97
C ILE A 210 11.57 -7.57 2.97
N LEU A 211 10.36 -7.98 2.59
CA LEU A 211 9.19 -7.11 2.61
C LEU A 211 8.74 -6.79 4.03
N VAL A 212 8.92 -7.69 5.00
CA VAL A 212 8.72 -7.39 6.43
C VAL A 212 9.61 -6.22 6.87
N PHE A 213 10.90 -6.23 6.48
CA PHE A 213 11.80 -5.11 6.74
C PHE A 213 11.33 -3.81 6.08
N VAL A 214 10.90 -3.88 4.81
CA VAL A 214 10.38 -2.71 4.09
C VAL A 214 9.16 -2.13 4.82
N GLY A 215 8.16 -2.95 5.16
CA GLY A 215 6.97 -2.50 5.88
C GLY A 215 7.30 -1.94 7.26
N MET A 216 8.21 -2.58 8.01
CA MET A 216 8.71 -2.06 9.29
C MET A 216 9.35 -0.68 9.13
N SER A 217 10.20 -0.48 8.12
CA SER A 217 10.85 0.81 7.85
C SER A 217 9.84 1.91 7.53
N MET A 218 8.75 1.58 6.81
CA MET A 218 7.67 2.52 6.50
C MET A 218 6.89 2.93 7.75
N ILE A 219 6.54 1.97 8.61
CA ILE A 219 5.87 2.25 9.90
C ILE A 219 6.77 3.13 10.77
N ALA A 220 8.04 2.74 10.93
CA ALA A 220 9.00 3.48 11.73
C ALA A 220 9.19 4.92 11.22
N THR A 221 9.32 5.11 9.91
CA THR A 221 9.48 6.43 9.28
C THR A 221 8.25 7.31 9.53
N ALA A 222 7.03 6.76 9.49
CA ALA A 222 5.81 7.52 9.77
C ALA A 222 5.78 8.10 11.20
N PHE A 223 6.32 7.39 12.20
CA PHE A 223 6.44 7.92 13.56
C PHE A 223 7.66 8.83 13.71
N GLN A 224 8.82 8.45 13.16
CA GLN A 224 10.08 9.21 13.33
C GLN A 224 10.06 10.58 12.65
N ALA A 225 9.29 10.74 11.56
CA ALA A 225 9.18 11.99 10.83
C ALA A 225 8.19 13.00 11.47
N ASN A 226 7.56 12.66 12.59
CA ASN A 226 6.57 13.50 13.26
C ASN A 226 6.93 13.79 14.71
N ASP A 227 6.43 14.90 15.25
CA ASP A 227 6.49 15.17 16.69
C ASP A 227 5.72 14.09 17.48
N THR A 228 6.24 13.76 18.66
CA THR A 228 5.66 12.73 19.55
C THR A 228 4.20 13.01 19.93
N ARG A 229 3.80 14.29 19.99
CA ARG A 229 2.41 14.69 20.24
C ARG A 229 1.43 14.20 19.16
N TYR A 230 1.89 13.93 17.94
CA TYR A 230 1.06 13.47 16.82
C TYR A 230 1.01 11.94 16.68
N TYR A 231 1.75 11.19 17.50
CA TYR A 231 1.74 9.72 17.46
C TYR A 231 0.34 9.11 17.62
N PRO A 232 -0.56 9.66 18.47
CA PRO A 232 -1.94 9.19 18.53
C PRO A 232 -2.68 9.34 17.19
N ALA A 233 -2.42 10.40 16.42
CA ALA A 233 -3.04 10.61 15.12
C ALA A 233 -2.52 9.61 14.07
N VAL A 234 -1.22 9.30 14.09
CA VAL A 234 -0.63 8.25 13.25
C VAL A 234 -1.27 6.90 13.58
N ALA A 235 -1.29 6.51 14.85
CA ALA A 235 -1.86 5.24 15.29
C ALA A 235 -3.36 5.12 14.93
N LEU A 236 -4.14 6.17 15.14
CA LEU A 236 -5.57 6.19 14.81
C LEU A 236 -5.81 6.06 13.30
N ALA A 237 -4.99 6.73 12.48
CA ALA A 237 -5.06 6.65 11.02
C ALA A 237 -4.66 5.27 10.45
N MET A 238 -3.99 4.42 11.23
CA MET A 238 -3.66 3.04 10.80
C MET A 238 -4.86 2.10 10.87
N LEU A 239 -5.83 2.35 11.76
CA LEU A 239 -6.94 1.44 12.03
C LEU A 239 -7.84 1.15 10.82
N PRO A 240 -8.18 2.13 9.95
CA PRO A 240 -8.99 1.83 8.76
C PRO A 240 -8.35 0.77 7.85
N TYR A 241 -7.03 0.76 7.73
CA TYR A 241 -6.33 -0.27 6.95
C TYR A 241 -6.34 -1.64 7.61
N PHE A 242 -6.35 -1.70 8.94
CA PHE A 242 -6.55 -2.96 9.65
C PHE A 242 -7.94 -3.54 9.35
N ALA A 243 -8.99 -2.72 9.42
CA ALA A 243 -10.34 -3.14 9.03
C ALA A 243 -10.40 -3.56 7.55
N ASN A 244 -9.75 -2.81 6.66
CA ASN A 244 -9.67 -3.13 5.24
C ASN A 244 -8.97 -4.47 4.97
N TYR A 245 -7.89 -4.78 5.68
CA TYR A 245 -7.21 -6.06 5.57
C TYR A 245 -8.13 -7.22 5.96
N VAL A 246 -8.81 -7.14 7.10
CA VAL A 246 -9.78 -8.16 7.52
C VAL A 246 -10.91 -8.28 6.50
N MET A 247 -11.48 -7.16 6.06
CA MET A 247 -12.54 -7.16 5.04
C MET A 247 -12.09 -7.86 3.74
N THR A 248 -10.95 -7.46 3.17
CA THR A 248 -10.50 -7.94 1.86
C THR A 248 -10.06 -9.40 1.87
N ARG A 249 -9.53 -9.90 2.99
CA ARG A 249 -9.05 -11.29 3.10
C ARG A 249 -10.17 -12.29 3.39
N PHE A 250 -11.26 -11.87 4.01
CA PHE A 250 -12.34 -12.76 4.43
C PHE A 250 -13.63 -12.60 3.61
N SER A 251 -13.82 -11.50 2.87
CA SER A 251 -15.06 -11.24 2.11
C SER A 251 -15.40 -12.27 1.04
N ARG A 252 -14.41 -13.01 0.50
CA ARG A 252 -14.61 -14.00 -0.57
C ARG A 252 -15.07 -15.39 -0.09
N GLY A 253 -15.15 -15.64 1.21
CA GLY A 253 -15.53 -16.97 1.71
C GLY A 253 -15.95 -17.07 3.17
N ALA A 254 -15.85 -15.98 3.95
CA ALA A 254 -16.17 -15.95 5.37
C ALA A 254 -16.74 -14.59 5.80
N GLY A 255 -17.54 -13.94 4.94
CA GLY A 255 -18.11 -12.61 5.22
C GLY A 255 -19.02 -12.57 6.46
N GLU A 256 -19.76 -13.65 6.70
CA GLU A 256 -20.60 -13.79 7.91
C GLU A 256 -19.75 -13.78 9.19
N VAL A 257 -18.64 -14.53 9.21
CA VAL A 257 -17.72 -14.57 10.37
C VAL A 257 -17.19 -13.17 10.70
N VAL A 258 -16.83 -12.37 9.69
CA VAL A 258 -16.39 -10.99 9.91
C VAL A 258 -17.51 -10.13 10.48
N THR A 259 -18.74 -10.31 9.98
CA THR A 259 -19.92 -9.57 10.44
C THR A 259 -20.25 -9.91 11.89
N ASP A 260 -20.09 -11.16 12.30
CA ASP A 260 -20.29 -11.63 13.67
C ASP A 260 -19.23 -11.09 14.64
N ILE A 261 -17.99 -10.87 14.18
CA ILE A 261 -16.97 -10.17 14.98
C ILE A 261 -17.39 -8.72 15.20
N SER A 262 -17.72 -8.02 14.12
CA SER A 262 -18.27 -6.66 14.17
C SER A 262 -18.79 -6.24 12.79
N SER A 263 -20.05 -5.78 12.77
CA SER A 263 -20.65 -5.16 11.58
C SER A 263 -19.86 -3.95 11.07
N ALA A 264 -19.04 -3.30 11.91
CA ALA A 264 -18.27 -2.12 11.55
C ALA A 264 -17.03 -2.42 10.68
N ILE A 265 -16.49 -3.66 10.69
CA ILE A 265 -15.23 -3.97 9.99
C ILE A 265 -15.35 -3.73 8.49
N VAL A 266 -16.43 -4.25 7.88
CA VAL A 266 -16.65 -4.11 6.45
C VAL A 266 -16.83 -2.64 6.09
N VAL A 267 -17.70 -1.93 6.80
CA VAL A 267 -18.01 -0.52 6.50
C VAL A 267 -16.81 0.40 6.75
N MET A 268 -15.96 0.10 7.73
CA MET A 268 -14.71 0.82 7.98
C MET A 268 -13.63 0.50 6.94
N GLY A 269 -13.61 -0.73 6.42
CA GLY A 269 -12.69 -1.15 5.36
C GLY A 269 -12.99 -0.50 4.00
N GLN A 270 -14.25 -0.14 3.74
CA GLN A 270 -14.66 0.56 2.52
C GLN A 270 -14.17 2.02 2.52
N GLY A 271 -13.23 2.33 1.63
CA GLY A 271 -12.62 3.67 1.56
C GLY A 271 -11.57 3.93 2.63
N ALA A 272 -10.90 2.88 3.13
CA ALA A 272 -9.94 2.96 4.24
C ALA A 272 -8.83 4.02 4.06
N MET A 273 -8.34 4.26 2.84
CA MET A 273 -7.38 5.33 2.58
C MET A 273 -7.95 6.71 2.91
N PHE A 274 -9.14 7.03 2.38
CA PHE A 274 -9.80 8.31 2.63
C PHE A 274 -10.10 8.48 4.11
N MET A 275 -10.62 7.43 4.75
CA MET A 275 -10.91 7.43 6.18
C MET A 275 -9.63 7.67 6.99
N ALA A 276 -8.53 6.96 6.70
CA ALA A 276 -7.25 7.11 7.38
C ALA A 276 -6.71 8.54 7.28
N ILE A 277 -6.77 9.13 6.09
CA ILE A 277 -6.29 10.50 5.85
C ILE A 277 -7.15 11.52 6.61
N LEU A 278 -8.49 11.44 6.48
CA LEU A 278 -9.41 12.38 7.11
C LEU A 278 -9.42 12.25 8.62
N LEU A 279 -9.38 11.03 9.15
CA LEU A 279 -9.31 10.78 10.59
C LEU A 279 -8.00 11.31 11.18
N GLY A 280 -6.86 11.04 10.53
CA GLY A 280 -5.58 11.62 10.91
C GLY A 280 -5.59 13.15 10.88
N ALA A 281 -6.16 13.76 9.83
CA ALA A 281 -6.26 15.22 9.69
C ALA A 281 -7.14 15.86 10.76
N MET A 282 -8.28 15.23 11.10
CA MET A 282 -9.13 15.66 12.20
C MET A 282 -8.39 15.58 13.53
N THR A 283 -7.71 14.47 13.83
CA THR A 283 -6.99 14.30 15.10
C THR A 283 -5.83 15.28 15.25
N VAL A 284 -5.03 15.50 14.20
CA VAL A 284 -3.97 16.52 14.22
C VAL A 284 -4.58 17.91 14.45
N SER A 285 -5.66 18.24 13.75
CA SER A 285 -6.34 19.54 13.93
C SER A 285 -6.86 19.73 15.36
N VAL A 286 -7.35 18.67 16.01
CA VAL A 286 -7.81 18.73 17.41
C VAL A 286 -6.63 18.86 18.37
N ILE A 287 -5.54 18.12 18.16
CA ILE A 287 -4.30 18.23 18.96
C ILE A 287 -3.76 19.66 18.92
N ASP A 288 -3.82 20.29 17.75
CA ASP A 288 -3.37 21.66 17.54
C ASP A 288 -4.40 22.73 17.91
N HIS A 289 -5.54 22.35 18.51
CA HIS A 289 -6.60 23.28 18.90
C HIS A 289 -7.19 24.07 17.70
N GLN A 290 -7.12 23.50 16.50
CA GLN A 290 -7.66 24.09 15.27
C GLN A 290 -9.02 23.47 14.94
N PHE A 291 -9.97 23.60 15.85
CA PHE A 291 -11.27 22.93 15.75
C PHE A 291 -12.07 23.29 14.48
N ARG A 292 -11.89 24.49 13.91
CA ARG A 292 -12.50 24.85 12.63
C ARG A 292 -12.00 23.98 11.47
N ARG A 293 -10.70 23.65 11.46
CA ARG A 293 -10.12 22.73 10.47
C ARG A 293 -10.63 21.31 10.69
N ALA A 294 -10.70 20.86 11.95
CA ALA A 294 -11.28 19.56 12.29
C ALA A 294 -12.73 19.45 11.80
N ALA A 295 -13.56 20.48 12.01
CA ALA A 295 -14.93 20.54 11.52
C ALA A 295 -15.02 20.47 9.99
N ALA A 296 -14.12 21.16 9.27
CA ALA A 296 -14.07 21.12 7.82
C ALA A 296 -13.74 19.71 7.31
N PHE A 297 -12.76 19.02 7.91
CA PHE A 297 -12.45 17.63 7.55
C PHE A 297 -13.59 16.66 7.86
N ALA A 298 -14.29 16.85 8.98
CA ALA A 298 -15.49 16.06 9.30
C ALA A 298 -16.60 16.29 8.26
N ALA A 299 -16.83 17.53 7.84
CA ALA A 299 -17.80 17.83 6.78
C ALA A 299 -17.41 17.21 5.43
N ILE A 300 -16.11 17.18 5.08
CA ILE A 300 -15.60 16.49 3.90
C ILE A 300 -15.83 14.97 4.01
N ALA A 301 -15.57 14.37 5.18
CA ALA A 301 -15.84 12.96 5.42
C ALA A 301 -17.33 12.61 5.30
N ALA A 302 -18.22 13.51 5.75
CA ALA A 302 -19.66 13.39 5.52
C ALA A 302 -19.98 13.40 4.01
N GLY A 303 -19.40 14.32 3.25
CA GLY A 303 -19.56 14.38 1.80
C GLY A 303 -19.08 13.11 1.09
N PHE A 304 -17.92 12.57 1.48
CA PHE A 304 -17.37 11.33 0.91
C PHE A 304 -18.23 10.12 1.24
N SER A 305 -18.78 10.06 2.45
CA SER A 305 -19.74 9.02 2.86
C SER A 305 -21.06 9.13 2.11
N PHE A 306 -21.50 10.35 1.80
CA PHE A 306 -22.74 10.59 1.06
C PHE A 306 -22.66 10.08 -0.38
N VAL A 307 -21.52 10.25 -1.05
CA VAL A 307 -21.33 9.80 -2.45
C VAL A 307 -20.81 8.36 -2.57
N GLY A 308 -20.49 7.71 -1.45
CA GLY A 308 -19.99 6.33 -1.41
C GLY A 308 -18.49 6.15 -1.63
N LEU A 309 -17.68 7.20 -1.45
CA LEU A 309 -16.21 7.09 -1.43
C LEU A 309 -15.69 6.46 -0.12
N MET A 310 -16.50 6.50 0.94
CA MET A 310 -16.27 5.89 2.23
C MET A 310 -17.53 5.18 2.70
N HIS A 311 -17.38 4.10 3.47
CA HIS A 311 -18.49 3.42 4.15
C HIS A 311 -19.56 2.80 3.25
N ALA A 312 -19.31 2.68 1.94
CA ALA A 312 -20.21 2.07 0.98
C ALA A 312 -19.44 1.17 0.00
N PRO A 313 -20.06 0.11 -0.53
CA PRO A 313 -19.42 -0.78 -1.50
C PRO A 313 -19.30 -0.17 -2.90
N GLU A 314 -20.13 0.83 -3.23
CA GLU A 314 -20.19 1.46 -4.54
C GLU A 314 -20.59 2.94 -4.45
N LEU A 315 -20.30 3.68 -5.51
CA LEU A 315 -20.71 5.08 -5.64
C LEU A 315 -22.22 5.19 -5.84
N SER A 316 -22.89 5.94 -4.98
CA SER A 316 -24.31 6.24 -5.09
C SER A 316 -24.64 7.53 -4.33
N LEU A 317 -25.78 8.14 -4.61
CA LEU A 317 -26.27 9.26 -3.81
C LEU A 317 -26.85 8.74 -2.50
N ASN A 318 -26.47 9.38 -1.40
CA ASN A 318 -26.85 8.96 -0.05
C ASN A 318 -26.41 7.51 0.28
N ALA A 319 -25.18 7.16 -0.10
CA ALA A 319 -24.66 5.80 -0.01
C ALA A 319 -24.53 5.29 1.45
N ALA A 320 -24.11 6.15 2.38
CA ALA A 320 -23.88 5.78 3.78
C ALA A 320 -24.50 6.80 4.77
N PRO A 321 -25.84 6.90 4.88
CA PRO A 321 -26.54 7.99 5.58
C PRO A 321 -26.20 8.08 7.07
N GLU A 322 -26.03 6.96 7.77
CA GLU A 322 -25.68 6.96 9.19
C GLU A 322 -24.29 7.58 9.44
N PHE A 323 -23.33 7.28 8.58
CA PHE A 323 -21.99 7.87 8.65
C PHE A 323 -21.99 9.35 8.28
N VAL A 324 -22.82 9.76 7.30
CA VAL A 324 -23.04 11.18 6.99
C VAL A 324 -23.50 11.92 8.25
N MET A 325 -24.53 11.41 8.94
CA MET A 325 -25.02 12.01 10.17
C MET A 325 -23.97 12.00 11.28
N GLY A 326 -23.21 10.92 11.44
CA GLY A 326 -22.13 10.81 12.42
C GLY A 326 -21.04 11.87 12.21
N TYR A 327 -20.55 12.03 10.99
CA TYR A 327 -19.54 13.04 10.65
C TYR A 327 -20.07 14.47 10.76
N LEU A 328 -21.34 14.73 10.41
CA LEU A 328 -21.97 16.03 10.65
C LEU A 328 -22.08 16.33 12.15
N GLY A 329 -22.42 15.32 12.97
CA GLY A 329 -22.40 15.42 14.43
C GLY A 329 -21.00 15.77 14.97
N MET A 330 -19.96 15.10 14.45
CA MET A 330 -18.56 15.45 14.77
C MET A 330 -18.22 16.88 14.36
N ALA A 331 -18.63 17.32 13.17
CA ALA A 331 -18.39 18.68 12.69
C ALA A 331 -19.04 19.72 13.61
N LEU A 332 -20.28 19.51 14.04
CA LEU A 332 -20.98 20.37 15.00
C LEU A 332 -20.27 20.40 16.36
N LEU A 333 -19.81 19.26 16.86
CA LEU A 333 -19.05 19.17 18.11
C LEU A 333 -17.74 19.99 18.02
N PHE A 334 -17.00 19.88 16.93
CA PHE A 334 -15.78 20.66 16.73
C PHE A 334 -16.09 22.16 16.57
N ILE A 335 -17.17 22.53 15.88
CA ILE A 335 -17.61 23.94 15.81
C ILE A 335 -17.89 24.48 17.22
N TYR A 336 -18.58 23.71 18.06
CA TYR A 336 -18.85 24.09 19.45
C TYR A 336 -17.56 24.37 20.24
N PHE A 337 -16.57 23.46 20.18
CA PHE A 337 -15.27 23.67 20.83
C PHE A 337 -14.51 24.87 20.25
N SER A 338 -14.67 25.16 18.96
CA SER A 338 -14.07 26.36 18.36
C SER A 338 -14.60 27.66 18.96
N PHE A 339 -15.86 27.69 19.39
CA PHE A 339 -16.44 28.86 20.08
C PHE A 339 -16.00 28.93 21.55
N GLN A 340 -15.93 27.80 22.24
CA GLN A 340 -15.45 27.78 23.63
C GLN A 340 -14.01 28.27 23.75
N GLU A 341 -13.14 27.85 22.84
CA GLU A 341 -11.73 28.24 22.86
C GLU A 341 -11.55 29.74 22.54
N ALA A 342 -12.30 30.25 21.56
CA ALA A 342 -12.33 31.69 21.29
C ALA A 342 -12.83 32.51 22.49
N GLY A 343 -13.69 31.94 23.32
CA GLY A 343 -14.16 32.53 24.57
C GLY A 343 -13.15 32.46 25.73
N ARG A 344 -12.19 31.52 25.71
CA ARG A 344 -11.13 31.39 26.73
C ARG A 344 -9.93 32.30 26.48
N LEU A 345 -9.70 32.70 25.23
CA LEU A 345 -8.61 33.59 24.82
C LEU A 345 -8.97 35.08 24.91
N ARG A 346 -10.22 35.40 25.27
CA ARG A 346 -10.72 36.76 25.55
C ARG A 346 -10.80 36.97 27.05
#